data_AF-A0A0V1A507-F1
#
_entry.id   AF-A0A0V1A507-F1
#
_cell.length_a   1.000
_cell.length_b   1.000
_cell.length_c   1.000
_cell.angle_alpha   90.00
_cell.angle_beta   90.00
_cell.angle_gamma   90.00
#
_symmetry.space_group_name_H-M   'P 1'
#
loop_
_entity.id
_entity.type
_entity.pdbx_description
1 polymer ?
#
loop_
_entity_poly.entity_id
_entity_poly.type
_entity_poly.pdbx_seq_one_letter_code
_entity_poly.pdbx_strand_id
1 'polypeptide(L)'
;LKFSTNHLNTMDAFWLVVATTVIIYILFCAYAIQNPPKYVMMKAPDFKAKIIAHRGEVLGGSTQNLMDRRIPLLEEILKQTYPIPVNIDIKINNDKLIEKNLVMSLAEELLADLEEGDDDDYNVAEEAAEGEEKETRTRSIYNRVTAVAHLLHSDHFQGIMQRIADRMENSHLTNISGPVESHPEYLLIVDANGLAAEIDNEIAVVHKFVRDKYAKRFPELESLVQMPMEYVACVKELGNDILDKAKHNEQLQNILLPSTVIVISVTASTTQGECLTDEELAIVMEGCEMAIQLNDAKLKIYQFVESRMHCIAPNLSVILGPEIAAKLMGTAGGITQLSKIPACNVLILGSQKRTLSGFSSTTILPHTGYIYYTPLVQSLPVDLRRKAARLVAAKCTLAARIDSVHSHSDGSVGLKLAEEVRSKFEKWQEPPPKKLIKPLSKPLDQASKKRGGRRIRKMKERLGLTELRRKANRMNFGQIEEDILQEHMGFSLGQAKTGGPGGRIRTPQVDQKSRARMSKTLQRNMQKQQSTFGSVTSVRRQLAGTISTVTFTPVQGLEIVNPQAAEKDKSAEAASAKYFREDAEFIKVETPIPGHHHNHQSK
;
A
#
# COMPACT_ATOMS: atom_id res chain seq x y z
N LEU A 1 -53.60 -1.99 11.24
CA LEU A 1 -54.59 -3.04 10.88
C LEU A 1 -54.45 -4.17 11.90
N LYS A 2 -55.48 -4.45 12.71
CA LYS A 2 -55.54 -5.63 13.59
C LYS A 2 -56.36 -6.69 12.84
N PHE A 3 -55.79 -7.86 12.56
CA PHE A 3 -56.54 -9.01 12.07
C PHE A 3 -56.37 -10.19 13.04
N SER A 4 -57.52 -10.75 13.42
CA SER A 4 -57.70 -11.90 14.30
C SER A 4 -57.30 -13.17 13.55
N THR A 5 -56.29 -13.89 14.06
CA THR A 5 -55.79 -15.13 13.47
C THR A 5 -56.52 -16.33 14.05
N ASN A 6 -57.66 -16.68 13.46
CA ASN A 6 -58.23 -18.03 13.60
C ASN A 6 -58.45 -18.57 12.18
N HIS A 7 -57.67 -19.60 11.83
CA HIS A 7 -57.65 -20.32 10.55
C HIS A 7 -57.14 -19.58 9.31
N LEU A 8 -55.82 -19.60 9.08
CA LEU A 8 -55.26 -19.52 7.73
C LEU A 8 -54.16 -20.58 7.57
N ASN A 9 -54.23 -21.32 6.45
CA ASN A 9 -53.24 -22.31 6.05
C ASN A 9 -51.89 -21.63 5.77
N THR A 10 -50.79 -22.35 5.98
CA THR A 10 -49.41 -21.85 5.90
C THR A 10 -49.06 -21.18 4.57
N MET A 11 -49.72 -21.56 3.47
CA MET A 11 -49.57 -20.94 2.15
C MET A 11 -50.15 -19.51 2.08
N ASP A 12 -51.27 -19.24 2.76
CA ASP A 12 -51.91 -17.93 2.72
C ASP A 12 -51.14 -16.90 3.57
N ALA A 13 -50.50 -17.35 4.66
CA ALA A 13 -49.63 -16.51 5.48
C ALA A 13 -48.41 -16.01 4.70
N PHE A 14 -47.84 -16.84 3.82
CA PHE A 14 -46.71 -16.45 2.96
C PHE A 14 -47.11 -15.36 1.97
N TRP A 15 -48.23 -15.53 1.27
CA TRP A 15 -48.75 -14.53 0.34
C TRP A 15 -49.16 -13.23 1.04
N LEU A 16 -49.62 -13.30 2.29
CA LEU A 16 -49.95 -12.11 3.08
C LEU A 16 -48.69 -11.31 3.49
N VAL A 17 -47.57 -11.99 3.80
CA VAL A 17 -46.29 -11.34 4.08
C VAL A 17 -45.70 -10.70 2.81
N VAL A 18 -45.80 -11.37 1.67
CA VAL A 18 -45.38 -10.80 0.38
C VAL A 18 -46.25 -9.59 0.01
N ALA A 19 -47.57 -9.67 0.18
CA ALA A 19 -48.47 -8.56 -0.13
C ALA A 19 -48.22 -7.35 0.79
N THR A 20 -48.01 -7.58 2.10
CA THR A 20 -47.75 -6.49 3.05
C THR A 20 -46.39 -5.83 2.82
N THR A 21 -45.34 -6.59 2.49
CA THR A 21 -44.02 -6.04 2.14
C THR A 21 -44.06 -5.20 0.86
N VAL A 22 -44.78 -5.65 -0.17
CA VAL A 22 -44.96 -4.89 -1.41
C VAL A 22 -45.74 -3.59 -1.15
N ILE A 23 -46.80 -3.64 -0.33
CA ILE A 23 -47.58 -2.44 0.02
C ILE A 23 -46.73 -1.44 0.83
N ILE A 24 -45.91 -1.90 1.78
CA ILE A 24 -45.00 -1.04 2.53
C ILE A 24 -43.96 -0.40 1.60
N TYR A 25 -43.43 -1.15 0.64
CA TYR A 25 -42.48 -0.62 -0.33
C TYR A 25 -43.11 0.45 -1.24
N ILE A 26 -44.33 0.21 -1.72
CA ILE A 26 -45.08 1.18 -2.54
C ILE A 26 -45.39 2.46 -1.72
N LEU A 27 -45.78 2.32 -0.45
CA LEU A 27 -46.01 3.47 0.44
C LEU A 27 -44.72 4.24 0.74
N PHE A 28 -43.59 3.53 0.90
CA PHE A 28 -42.28 4.17 1.09
C PHE A 28 -41.83 4.92 -0.17
N CYS A 29 -42.02 4.34 -1.35
CA CYS A 29 -41.76 5.01 -2.62
C CYS A 29 -42.68 6.23 -2.83
N ALA A 30 -43.97 6.11 -2.53
CA ALA A 30 -44.92 7.22 -2.61
C ALA A 30 -44.57 8.35 -1.63
N TYR A 31 -44.16 8.00 -0.40
CA TYR A 31 -43.68 8.95 0.61
C TYR A 31 -42.38 9.64 0.18
N ALA A 32 -41.44 8.90 -0.43
CA ALA A 32 -40.19 9.45 -0.95
C ALA A 32 -40.40 10.38 -2.17
N ILE A 33 -41.47 10.15 -2.94
CA ILE A 33 -41.86 11.01 -4.07
C ILE A 33 -42.56 12.30 -3.58
N GLN A 34 -43.41 12.21 -2.55
CA GLN A 34 -44.06 13.40 -1.96
C GLN A 34 -43.11 14.24 -1.09
N ASN A 35 -42.10 13.63 -0.48
CA ASN A 35 -41.09 14.30 0.35
C ASN A 35 -39.68 14.02 -0.18
N PRO A 36 -39.25 14.65 -1.30
CA PRO A 36 -37.89 14.49 -1.77
C PRO A 36 -36.94 14.99 -0.67
N PRO A 37 -35.89 14.22 -0.29
CA PRO A 37 -34.96 14.66 0.72
C PRO A 37 -34.31 15.96 0.26
N LYS A 38 -34.47 17.02 1.06
CA LYS A 38 -33.74 18.27 0.87
C LYS A 38 -32.26 17.97 1.04
N TYR A 39 -31.57 17.71 -0.07
CA TYR A 39 -30.12 17.75 -0.11
C TYR A 39 -29.67 19.18 0.21
N VAL A 40 -29.33 19.41 1.47
CA VAL A 40 -28.53 20.57 1.84
C VAL A 40 -27.16 20.37 1.18
N MET A 41 -26.92 21.07 0.08
CA MET A 41 -25.59 21.16 -0.52
C MET A 41 -24.64 21.81 0.48
N MET A 42 -23.96 21.00 1.29
CA MET A 42 -22.76 21.45 1.99
C MET A 42 -21.68 21.71 0.93
N LYS A 43 -21.31 22.99 0.77
CA LYS A 43 -20.17 23.42 -0.02
C LYS A 43 -18.90 22.68 0.42
N ALA A 44 -18.13 22.19 -0.54
CA ALA A 44 -16.79 21.66 -0.32
C ALA A 44 -15.89 22.70 0.39
N PRO A 45 -15.00 22.29 1.33
CA PRO A 45 -14.04 23.21 1.92
C PRO A 45 -12.98 23.62 0.89
N ASP A 46 -12.85 24.91 0.65
CA ASP A 46 -11.80 25.53 -0.15
C ASP A 46 -10.41 25.34 0.52
N PHE A 47 -9.61 24.41 0.01
CA PHE A 47 -8.18 24.34 0.33
C PHE A 47 -7.40 25.38 -0.50
N LYS A 48 -7.10 26.54 0.11
CA LYS A 48 -6.04 27.45 -0.35
C LYS A 48 -4.78 27.22 0.49
N ALA A 49 -3.78 26.55 -0.09
CA ALA A 49 -2.42 26.56 0.43
C ALA A 49 -1.84 27.97 0.26
N LYS A 50 -1.44 28.59 1.38
CA LYS A 50 -0.72 29.85 1.41
C LYS A 50 0.68 29.54 1.94
N ILE A 51 1.67 29.56 1.06
CA ILE A 51 3.08 29.53 1.44
C ILE A 51 3.36 30.88 2.10
N ILE A 52 3.63 30.86 3.41
CA ILE A 52 4.13 32.03 4.14
C ILE A 52 5.65 31.85 4.18
N ALA A 53 6.35 32.69 3.42
CA ALA A 53 7.77 32.90 3.57
C ALA A 53 8.00 33.71 4.84
N HIS A 54 8.68 33.13 5.84
CA HIS A 54 9.27 33.90 6.93
C HIS A 54 10.60 34.47 6.45
N ARG A 55 10.68 35.80 6.35
CA ARG A 55 11.95 36.55 6.40
C ARG A 55 12.44 36.51 7.84
N GLY A 56 13.60 35.91 8.06
CA GLY A 56 14.44 36.15 9.23
C GLY A 56 15.75 36.77 8.73
N GLU A 57 16.01 38.01 9.13
CA GLU A 57 17.32 38.64 9.02
C GLU A 57 18.24 38.05 10.10
N VAL A 58 19.36 37.46 9.70
CA VAL A 58 20.53 37.26 10.56
C VAL A 58 21.79 37.54 9.73
N LEU A 59 22.73 38.18 10.42
CA LEU A 59 23.91 38.89 9.95
C LEU A 59 24.95 38.05 9.19
N GLY A 60 25.77 38.79 8.45
CA GLY A 60 26.87 38.36 7.58
C GLY A 60 27.80 37.27 8.13
N GLY A 61 28.20 36.39 7.22
CA GLY A 61 29.28 35.42 7.38
C GLY A 61 29.44 34.63 6.09
N SER A 62 30.50 34.92 5.35
CA SER A 62 30.84 34.33 4.05
C SER A 62 31.10 32.82 4.13
N THR A 63 30.16 31.99 3.66
CA THR A 63 30.31 30.54 3.53
C THR A 63 30.93 30.14 2.18
N GLN A 64 32.12 30.66 1.88
CA GLN A 64 32.95 30.17 0.76
C GLN A 64 34.29 29.56 1.20
N ASN A 65 34.64 29.61 2.49
CA ASN A 65 35.91 29.05 3.00
C ASN A 65 35.77 27.74 3.81
N LEU A 66 34.69 26.97 3.63
CA LEU A 66 34.43 25.74 4.39
C LEU A 66 34.31 24.45 3.55
N MET A 67 34.38 24.54 2.22
CA MET A 67 34.40 23.37 1.33
C MET A 67 35.81 22.94 0.91
N ASP A 68 36.78 23.86 0.87
CA ASP A 68 38.15 23.58 0.41
C ASP A 68 39.09 22.98 1.47
N ARG A 69 38.60 22.61 2.65
CA ARG A 69 39.41 21.98 3.71
C ARG A 69 38.98 20.57 4.13
N ARG A 70 38.01 19.95 3.46
CA ARG A 70 37.47 18.63 3.87
C ARG A 70 37.69 17.47 2.91
N ILE A 71 38.40 17.69 1.82
CA ILE A 71 38.77 16.61 0.90
C ILE A 71 40.08 15.88 1.34
N PRO A 72 41.14 16.55 1.85
CA PRO A 72 42.35 15.83 2.25
C PRO A 72 42.26 15.08 3.59
N LEU A 73 41.29 15.39 4.47
CA LEU A 73 41.11 14.70 5.77
C LEU A 73 40.35 13.36 5.66
N LEU A 74 39.66 13.10 4.56
CA LEU A 74 38.98 11.82 4.32
C LEU A 74 39.93 10.78 3.70
N GLU A 75 40.96 11.20 2.97
CA GLU A 75 42.01 10.30 2.47
C GLU A 75 42.98 9.82 3.56
N GLU A 76 43.25 10.65 4.59
CA GLU A 76 44.11 10.27 5.71
C GLU A 76 43.44 9.26 6.65
N ILE A 77 42.12 9.36 6.84
CA ILE A 77 41.35 8.45 7.71
C ILE A 77 41.16 7.07 7.05
N LEU A 78 41.02 7.01 5.72
CA LEU A 78 40.86 5.75 4.99
C LEU A 78 42.18 4.96 4.84
N LYS A 79 43.34 5.62 4.92
CA LYS A 79 44.67 4.96 4.91
C LYS A 79 45.07 4.37 6.26
N GLN A 80 44.41 4.75 7.36
CA GLN A 80 44.71 4.24 8.70
C GLN A 80 43.96 2.94 9.07
N THR A 81 42.96 2.50 8.29
CA THR A 81 42.10 1.38 8.70
C THR A 81 42.44 -0.01 8.14
N TYR A 82 43.33 -0.15 7.15
CA TYR A 82 43.78 -1.48 6.67
C TYR A 82 45.20 -1.44 6.07
N PRO A 83 46.21 -2.15 6.64
CA PRO A 83 47.49 -2.36 5.98
C PRO A 83 47.49 -3.71 5.26
N ILE A 84 47.79 -3.72 3.96
CA ILE A 84 48.60 -4.71 3.18
C ILE A 84 48.42 -4.38 1.68
N PRO A 85 49.51 -4.13 0.91
CA PRO A 85 49.45 -3.83 -0.52
C PRO A 85 49.68 -5.08 -1.38
N VAL A 86 48.95 -5.20 -2.49
CA VAL A 86 49.36 -6.06 -3.63
C VAL A 86 49.16 -5.26 -4.93
N ASN A 87 50.27 -4.93 -5.58
CA ASN A 87 50.34 -4.31 -6.90
C ASN A 87 49.98 -5.33 -7.99
N ILE A 88 49.06 -4.99 -8.89
CA ILE A 88 48.99 -5.59 -10.22
C ILE A 88 48.69 -4.47 -11.23
N ASP A 89 49.70 -4.12 -12.01
CA ASP A 89 49.59 -3.24 -13.18
C ASP A 89 48.85 -3.96 -14.31
N ILE A 90 47.80 -3.34 -14.87
CA ILE A 90 47.26 -3.74 -16.18
C ILE A 90 47.22 -2.51 -17.08
N LYS A 91 48.15 -2.50 -18.04
CA LYS A 91 48.21 -1.56 -19.16
C LYS A 91 47.01 -1.75 -20.07
N ILE A 92 46.33 -0.65 -20.38
CA ILE A 92 45.34 -0.56 -21.45
C ILE A 92 46.09 -0.53 -22.78
N ASN A 93 45.98 -1.60 -23.57
CA ASN A 93 46.24 -1.54 -25.01
C ASN A 93 44.90 -1.58 -25.73
N ASN A 94 44.55 -0.44 -26.33
CA ASN A 94 43.57 -0.37 -27.40
C ASN A 94 44.15 -1.12 -28.60
N ASP A 95 43.56 -2.26 -28.95
CA ASP A 95 43.32 -2.71 -30.33
C ASP A 95 42.71 -4.12 -30.30
N LYS A 96 41.72 -4.35 -31.16
CA LYS A 96 40.93 -5.59 -31.40
C LYS A 96 39.63 -5.73 -30.60
N LEU A 97 38.58 -5.08 -31.09
CA LEU A 97 37.19 -5.54 -30.95
C LEU A 97 36.45 -5.17 -32.24
N ILE A 98 36.81 -5.86 -33.32
CA ILE A 98 36.00 -6.01 -34.52
C ILE A 98 35.88 -7.52 -34.74
N GLU A 99 34.64 -7.96 -34.97
CA GLU A 99 34.20 -9.32 -35.30
C GLU A 99 34.13 -10.35 -34.16
N LYS A 100 32.92 -10.45 -33.56
CA LYS A 100 32.11 -11.67 -33.50
C LYS A 100 30.86 -11.41 -32.64
N ASN A 101 29.81 -10.90 -33.26
CA ASN A 101 28.44 -11.06 -32.79
C ASN A 101 27.58 -11.22 -34.05
N LEU A 102 27.49 -12.47 -34.54
CA LEU A 102 26.41 -12.84 -35.43
C LEU A 102 25.22 -13.14 -34.51
N VAL A 103 24.21 -12.29 -34.57
CA VAL A 103 22.92 -12.48 -33.88
C VAL A 103 22.21 -13.62 -34.59
N MET A 104 22.06 -14.78 -33.93
CA MET A 104 21.11 -15.78 -34.40
C MET A 104 19.69 -15.25 -34.15
N SER A 105 18.87 -15.32 -35.19
CA SER A 105 17.47 -14.89 -35.14
C SER A 105 16.65 -15.95 -34.41
N LEU A 106 15.69 -15.51 -33.59
CA LEU A 106 14.72 -16.34 -32.86
C LEU A 106 13.95 -17.34 -33.75
N ALA A 107 13.91 -17.09 -35.06
CA ALA A 107 13.32 -18.01 -36.04
C ALA A 107 14.13 -19.31 -36.23
N GLU A 108 15.43 -19.27 -35.94
CA GLU A 108 16.36 -20.39 -36.12
C GLU A 108 16.36 -21.32 -34.90
N GLU A 109 16.06 -20.77 -33.72
CA GLU A 109 15.83 -21.53 -32.49
C GLU A 109 14.49 -22.29 -32.52
N LEU A 110 13.46 -21.72 -33.14
CA LEU A 110 12.14 -22.38 -33.29
C LEU A 110 12.11 -23.46 -34.38
N LEU A 111 13.03 -23.43 -35.35
CA LEU A 111 13.15 -24.53 -36.32
C LEU A 111 13.85 -25.75 -35.72
N ALA A 112 14.76 -25.55 -34.77
CA ALA A 112 15.45 -26.64 -34.07
C ALA A 112 14.48 -27.48 -33.22
N ASP A 113 13.50 -26.84 -32.57
CA ASP A 113 12.45 -27.53 -31.80
C ASP A 113 11.46 -28.32 -32.67
N LEU A 114 11.42 -28.08 -34.00
CA LEU A 114 10.54 -28.79 -34.93
C LEU A 114 11.24 -29.96 -35.65
N GLU A 115 12.57 -30.01 -35.68
CA GLU A 115 13.33 -31.11 -36.30
C GLU A 115 13.62 -32.28 -35.32
N GLU A 116 13.38 -32.12 -34.02
CA GLU A 116 13.57 -33.19 -33.01
C GLU A 116 12.37 -34.15 -32.86
N GLY A 117 11.42 -34.12 -33.81
CA GLY A 117 10.12 -34.78 -33.68
C GLY A 117 9.90 -36.15 -34.34
N ASP A 118 10.87 -36.75 -35.04
CA ASP A 118 10.56 -37.88 -35.95
C ASP A 118 11.29 -39.22 -35.70
N ASP A 119 12.11 -39.39 -34.66
CA ASP A 119 12.78 -40.68 -34.42
C ASP A 119 12.82 -41.04 -32.93
N ASP A 120 11.73 -41.57 -32.34
CA ASP A 120 11.77 -42.44 -31.15
C ASP A 120 10.39 -43.05 -30.81
N ASP A 121 9.86 -43.91 -31.69
CA ASP A 121 8.57 -44.58 -31.50
C ASP A 121 8.73 -46.08 -31.20
N TYR A 122 9.55 -46.47 -30.21
CA TYR A 122 9.66 -47.89 -29.75
C TYR A 122 10.04 -48.13 -28.27
N ASN A 123 9.79 -47.23 -27.31
CA ASN A 123 10.04 -47.52 -25.88
C ASN A 123 9.05 -46.94 -24.84
N VAL A 124 7.85 -46.54 -25.26
CA VAL A 124 6.90 -45.79 -24.40
C VAL A 124 6.22 -46.63 -23.29
N ALA A 125 6.32 -47.96 -23.31
CA ALA A 125 5.59 -48.81 -22.36
C ALA A 125 6.34 -49.10 -21.04
N GLU A 126 7.67 -49.06 -21.01
CA GLU A 126 8.46 -49.42 -19.81
C GLU A 126 8.85 -48.20 -18.95
N GLU A 127 9.04 -47.02 -19.57
CA GLU A 127 9.37 -45.78 -18.84
C GLU A 127 8.16 -45.13 -18.16
N ALA A 128 6.92 -45.42 -18.61
CA ALA A 128 5.70 -44.93 -17.97
C ALA A 128 5.48 -45.57 -16.58
N ALA A 129 5.88 -46.83 -16.40
CA ALA A 129 5.74 -47.54 -15.13
C ALA A 129 6.78 -47.08 -14.07
N GLU A 130 8.02 -46.80 -14.49
CA GLU A 130 9.04 -46.28 -13.56
C GLU A 130 8.83 -44.80 -13.19
N GLY A 131 8.21 -44.01 -14.06
CA GLY A 131 7.81 -42.63 -13.77
C GLY A 131 6.75 -42.54 -12.67
N GLU A 132 5.73 -43.41 -12.71
CA GLU A 132 4.70 -43.47 -11.68
C GLU A 132 5.24 -43.98 -10.33
N GLU A 133 6.20 -44.91 -10.31
CA GLU A 133 6.82 -45.39 -9.06
C GLU A 133 7.73 -44.34 -8.39
N LYS A 134 8.41 -43.49 -9.16
CA LYS A 134 9.24 -42.39 -8.62
C LYS A 134 8.37 -41.22 -8.12
N GLU A 135 7.26 -40.90 -8.79
CA GLU A 135 6.28 -39.91 -8.31
C GLU A 135 5.50 -40.39 -7.07
N THR A 136 5.14 -41.68 -7.00
CA THR A 136 4.47 -42.23 -5.81
C THR A 136 5.41 -42.36 -4.61
N ARG A 137 6.70 -42.70 -4.81
CA ARG A 137 7.71 -42.68 -3.74
C ARG A 137 7.98 -41.28 -3.19
N THR A 138 8.04 -40.27 -4.06
CA THR A 138 8.20 -38.87 -3.62
C THR A 138 6.94 -38.36 -2.91
N ARG A 139 5.72 -38.68 -3.39
CA ARG A 139 4.46 -38.38 -2.66
C ARG A 139 4.36 -39.07 -1.30
N SER A 140 4.91 -40.27 -1.15
CA SER A 140 4.88 -41.06 0.09
C SER A 140 5.68 -40.41 1.24
N ILE A 141 6.79 -39.73 0.94
CA ILE A 141 7.63 -39.05 1.94
C ILE A 141 6.91 -37.81 2.54
N TYR A 142 6.03 -37.17 1.77
CA TYR A 142 5.24 -35.99 2.20
C TYR A 142 3.89 -36.35 2.85
N ASN A 143 3.74 -37.55 3.43
CA ASN A 143 2.47 -37.94 4.06
C ASN A 143 2.38 -37.61 5.55
N ARG A 144 3.49 -37.31 6.22
CA ARG A 144 3.49 -36.92 7.64
C ARG A 144 3.95 -35.50 7.83
N VAL A 145 3.31 -34.80 8.75
CA VAL A 145 3.66 -33.42 9.11
C VAL A 145 5.08 -33.34 9.66
N THR A 146 5.49 -34.34 10.44
CA THR A 146 6.83 -34.46 11.05
C THR A 146 7.97 -34.61 10.04
N ALA A 147 7.68 -35.02 8.80
CA ALA A 147 8.66 -35.05 7.72
C ALA A 147 8.92 -33.66 7.10
N VAL A 148 8.02 -32.72 7.34
CA VAL A 148 8.03 -31.37 6.75
C VAL A 148 8.39 -30.31 7.81
N ALA A 149 7.94 -30.51 9.05
CA ALA A 149 8.21 -29.66 10.20
C ALA A 149 9.05 -30.41 11.24
N HIS A 150 10.25 -29.89 11.51
CA HIS A 150 11.26 -30.53 12.35
C HIS A 150 11.57 -29.74 13.63
N LEU A 151 11.18 -28.46 13.73
CA LEU A 151 11.63 -27.57 14.80
C LEU A 151 11.14 -28.05 16.17
N LEU A 152 9.88 -28.48 16.30
CA LEU A 152 9.34 -28.97 17.57
C LEU A 152 10.12 -30.15 18.15
N HIS A 153 10.69 -30.99 17.28
CA HIS A 153 11.46 -32.17 17.64
C HIS A 153 12.96 -31.88 17.72
N SER A 154 13.39 -30.66 17.38
CA SER A 154 14.79 -30.26 17.45
C SER A 154 15.22 -30.09 18.91
N ASP A 155 16.35 -30.71 19.26
CA ASP A 155 16.98 -30.56 20.58
C ASP A 155 17.26 -29.08 20.92
N HIS A 156 17.56 -28.27 19.89
CA HIS A 156 17.80 -26.84 20.04
C HIS A 156 16.55 -26.09 20.53
N PHE A 157 15.39 -26.39 19.94
CA PHE A 157 14.12 -25.78 20.32
C PHE A 157 13.73 -26.19 21.74
N GLN A 158 13.80 -27.47 22.06
CA GLN A 158 13.45 -27.98 23.39
C GLN A 158 14.39 -27.43 24.46
N GLY A 159 15.70 -27.38 24.18
CA GLY A 159 16.70 -26.83 25.10
C GLY A 159 16.47 -25.35 25.42
N ILE A 160 16.13 -24.52 24.42
CA ILE A 160 15.84 -23.10 24.65
C ILE A 160 14.49 -22.92 25.35
N MET A 161 13.45 -23.67 24.96
CA MET A 161 12.14 -23.58 25.61
C MET A 161 12.17 -24.00 27.08
N GLN A 162 12.98 -25.00 27.44
CA GLN A 162 13.25 -25.37 28.84
C GLN A 162 13.97 -24.25 29.58
N ARG A 163 15.04 -23.68 29.01
CA ARG A 163 15.73 -22.53 29.62
C ARG A 163 14.82 -21.32 29.81
N ILE A 164 13.90 -21.07 28.88
CA ILE A 164 12.90 -20.00 29.01
C ILE A 164 11.95 -20.32 30.17
N ALA A 165 11.44 -21.55 30.27
CA ALA A 165 10.57 -21.96 31.36
C ALA A 165 11.27 -21.80 32.73
N ASP A 166 12.50 -22.30 32.85
CA ASP A 166 13.31 -22.19 34.08
C ASP A 166 13.53 -20.73 34.49
N ARG A 167 13.72 -19.84 33.51
CA ARG A 167 13.94 -18.40 33.75
C ARG A 167 12.65 -17.62 34.01
N MET A 168 11.52 -18.08 33.49
CA MET A 168 10.22 -17.51 33.80
C MET A 168 9.81 -17.84 35.25
N GLU A 169 10.11 -19.04 35.73
CA GLU A 169 9.86 -19.45 37.12
C GLU A 169 10.80 -18.74 38.11
N ASN A 170 12.09 -18.61 37.77
CA ASN A 170 13.07 -17.92 38.60
C ASN A 170 13.07 -16.41 38.31
N SER A 171 12.10 -15.67 38.87
CA SER A 171 11.91 -14.22 38.65
C SER A 171 13.02 -13.31 39.21
N HIS A 172 14.18 -13.86 39.60
CA HIS A 172 15.32 -13.06 40.04
C HIS A 172 15.89 -12.31 38.84
N LEU A 173 15.54 -11.02 38.71
CA LEU A 173 16.25 -10.06 37.88
C LEU A 173 17.72 -10.09 38.31
N THR A 174 18.56 -10.80 37.56
CA THR A 174 19.99 -10.70 37.78
C THR A 174 20.41 -9.28 37.41
N ASN A 175 21.09 -8.59 38.33
CA ASN A 175 21.67 -7.29 38.02
C ASN A 175 22.70 -7.51 36.91
N ILE A 176 22.44 -6.90 35.75
CA ILE A 176 23.37 -6.88 34.63
C ILE A 176 24.64 -6.16 35.11
N SER A 177 25.69 -6.93 35.35
CA SER A 177 27.02 -6.46 35.72
C SER A 177 28.01 -6.89 34.65
N GLY A 178 28.26 -6.00 33.70
CA GLY A 178 29.15 -6.23 32.56
C GLY A 178 28.58 -5.68 31.24
N PRO A 179 29.29 -5.89 30.12
CA PRO A 179 28.74 -5.62 28.79
C PRO A 179 27.44 -6.41 28.58
N VAL A 180 26.35 -5.72 28.26
CA VAL A 180 25.00 -6.32 28.10
C VAL A 180 25.01 -7.49 27.12
N GLU A 181 25.84 -7.43 26.08
CA GLU A 181 25.94 -8.44 25.03
C GLU A 181 26.53 -9.78 25.49
N SER A 182 27.34 -9.80 26.55
CA SER A 182 27.90 -11.05 27.09
C SER A 182 27.06 -11.66 28.20
N HIS A 183 25.94 -11.02 28.59
CA HIS A 183 25.08 -11.57 29.61
C HIS A 183 24.32 -12.80 29.08
N PRO A 184 24.28 -13.90 29.87
CA PRO A 184 23.60 -15.13 29.44
C PRO A 184 22.10 -14.93 29.20
N GLU A 185 21.49 -13.95 29.89
CA GLU A 185 20.09 -13.59 29.67
C GLU A 185 19.87 -12.89 28.33
N TYR A 186 20.77 -11.99 27.93
CA TYR A 186 20.68 -11.30 26.65
C TYR A 186 20.85 -12.30 25.49
N LEU A 187 21.82 -13.22 25.62
CA LEU A 187 22.01 -14.31 24.65
C LEU A 187 20.75 -15.18 24.52
N LEU A 188 20.16 -15.61 25.64
CA LEU A 188 18.92 -16.39 25.62
C LEU A 188 17.77 -15.65 24.92
N ILE A 189 17.71 -14.32 25.05
CA ILE A 189 16.65 -13.52 24.39
C ILE A 189 16.93 -13.36 22.90
N VAL A 190 18.18 -13.18 22.49
CA VAL A 190 18.56 -13.17 21.07
C VAL A 190 18.22 -14.53 20.45
N ASP A 191 18.58 -15.63 21.10
CA ASP A 191 18.26 -17.00 20.67
C ASP A 191 16.75 -17.22 20.62
N ALA A 192 16.00 -16.76 21.63
CA ALA A 192 14.54 -16.86 21.65
C ALA A 192 13.88 -16.07 20.52
N ASN A 193 14.39 -14.89 20.17
CA ASN A 193 13.90 -14.12 19.03
C ASN A 193 14.24 -14.80 17.69
N GLY A 194 15.42 -15.43 17.60
CA GLY A 194 15.80 -16.26 16.45
C GLY A 194 14.81 -17.41 16.26
N LEU A 195 14.55 -18.17 17.34
CA LEU A 195 13.53 -19.22 17.35
C LEU A 195 12.15 -18.72 16.98
N ALA A 196 11.73 -17.53 17.45
CA ALA A 196 10.42 -16.98 17.09
C ALA A 196 10.28 -16.73 15.57
N ALA A 197 11.35 -16.34 14.89
CA ALA A 197 11.37 -16.18 13.44
C ALA A 197 11.38 -17.54 12.71
N GLU A 198 12.08 -18.54 13.26
CA GLU A 198 12.06 -19.92 12.74
C GLU A 198 10.67 -20.55 12.87
N ILE A 199 9.99 -20.35 14.00
CA ILE A 199 8.61 -20.79 14.23
C ILE A 199 7.67 -20.17 13.18
N ASP A 200 7.84 -18.89 12.84
CA ASP A 200 7.01 -18.25 11.80
C ASP A 200 7.21 -18.86 10.41
N ASN A 201 8.45 -19.19 10.06
CA ASN A 201 8.74 -19.87 8.81
C ASN A 201 8.12 -21.27 8.79
N GLU A 202 8.21 -22.01 9.90
CA GLU A 202 7.65 -23.36 9.99
C GLU A 202 6.12 -23.35 10.02
N ILE A 203 5.47 -22.41 10.71
CA ILE A 203 4.01 -22.21 10.64
C ILE A 203 3.59 -21.98 9.18
N ALA A 204 4.36 -21.23 8.38
CA ALA A 204 4.05 -21.03 6.97
C ALA A 204 4.18 -22.33 6.14
N VAL A 205 5.15 -23.18 6.46
CA VAL A 205 5.33 -24.49 5.84
C VAL A 205 4.19 -25.45 6.24
N VAL A 206 3.84 -25.53 7.53
CA VAL A 206 2.73 -26.35 8.03
C VAL A 206 1.40 -25.87 7.45
N HIS A 207 1.18 -24.56 7.37
CA HIS A 207 -0.01 -24.00 6.72
C HIS A 207 -0.10 -24.41 5.25
N LYS A 208 1.02 -24.39 4.50
CA LYS A 208 1.06 -24.90 3.12
C LYS A 208 0.70 -26.38 3.06
N PHE A 209 1.26 -27.20 3.96
CA PHE A 209 0.97 -28.63 4.04
C PHE A 209 -0.53 -28.91 4.31
N VAL A 210 -1.09 -28.27 5.33
CA VAL A 210 -2.52 -28.41 5.71
C VAL A 210 -3.41 -27.97 4.55
N ARG A 211 -3.06 -26.85 3.90
CA ARG A 211 -3.80 -26.34 2.74
C ARG A 211 -3.79 -27.32 1.58
N ASP A 212 -2.62 -27.84 1.20
CA ASP A 212 -2.50 -28.71 0.03
C ASP A 212 -3.27 -30.03 0.24
N LYS A 213 -3.34 -30.55 1.48
CA LYS A 213 -4.13 -31.74 1.83
C LYS A 213 -5.63 -31.45 1.97
N TYR A 214 -6.00 -30.34 2.60
CA TYR A 214 -7.42 -29.98 2.82
C TYR A 214 -8.11 -29.41 1.56
N ALA A 215 -7.34 -28.99 0.55
CA ALA A 215 -7.88 -28.52 -0.73
C ALA A 215 -8.76 -29.55 -1.45
N LYS A 216 -8.54 -30.85 -1.22
CA LYS A 216 -9.41 -31.92 -1.72
C LYS A 216 -10.84 -31.84 -1.14
N ARG A 217 -10.96 -31.40 0.12
CA ARG A 217 -12.26 -31.24 0.81
C ARG A 217 -12.91 -29.90 0.56
N PHE A 218 -12.15 -28.82 0.69
CA PHE A 218 -12.69 -27.46 0.62
C PHE A 218 -11.69 -26.51 -0.08
N PRO A 219 -11.60 -26.57 -1.42
CA PRO A 219 -10.61 -25.80 -2.18
C PRO A 219 -10.82 -24.28 -2.08
N GLU A 220 -12.06 -23.83 -1.87
CA GLU A 220 -12.37 -22.41 -1.80
C GLU A 220 -11.85 -21.74 -0.52
N LEU A 221 -11.59 -22.51 0.55
CA LEU A 221 -11.21 -21.97 1.86
C LEU A 221 -9.91 -21.14 1.82
N GLU A 222 -8.95 -21.52 0.97
CA GLU A 222 -7.69 -20.77 0.78
C GLU A 222 -7.96 -19.33 0.36
N SER A 223 -8.92 -19.13 -0.54
CA SER A 223 -9.24 -17.81 -1.07
C SER A 223 -9.99 -16.93 -0.05
N LEU A 224 -10.71 -17.57 0.88
CA LEU A 224 -11.54 -16.93 1.89
C LEU A 224 -10.71 -16.50 3.10
N VAL A 225 -9.82 -17.37 3.59
CA VAL A 225 -9.03 -17.15 4.80
C VAL A 225 -7.54 -17.15 4.42
N GLN A 226 -6.94 -15.95 4.41
CA GLN A 226 -5.54 -15.77 4.01
C GLN A 226 -4.54 -15.88 5.18
N MET A 227 -5.01 -15.67 6.41
CA MET A 227 -4.15 -15.66 7.58
C MET A 227 -3.85 -17.11 8.00
N PRO A 228 -2.57 -17.52 8.12
CA PRO A 228 -2.22 -18.92 8.36
C PRO A 228 -2.84 -19.53 9.63
N MET A 229 -2.75 -18.80 10.75
CA MET A 229 -3.29 -19.27 12.03
C MET A 229 -4.82 -19.35 12.03
N GLU A 230 -5.50 -18.39 11.38
CA GLU A 230 -6.96 -18.40 11.25
C GLU A 230 -7.39 -19.57 10.36
N TYR A 231 -6.69 -19.82 9.24
CA TYR A 231 -6.96 -20.93 8.34
C TYR A 231 -6.86 -22.27 9.06
N VAL A 232 -5.75 -22.52 9.75
CA VAL A 232 -5.51 -23.77 10.46
C VAL A 232 -6.55 -23.99 11.58
N ALA A 233 -6.87 -22.95 12.35
CA ALA A 233 -7.91 -23.03 13.38
C ALA A 233 -9.29 -23.33 12.77
N CYS A 234 -9.61 -22.74 11.61
CA CYS A 234 -10.85 -23.04 10.91
C CYS A 234 -10.91 -24.47 10.38
N VAL A 235 -9.83 -24.99 9.81
CA VAL A 235 -9.75 -26.36 9.33
C VAL A 235 -9.95 -27.35 10.48
N LYS A 236 -9.33 -27.08 11.64
CA LYS A 236 -9.50 -27.90 12.86
C LYS A 236 -10.97 -27.98 13.30
N GLU A 237 -11.68 -26.85 13.27
CA GLU A 237 -13.09 -26.79 13.68
C GLU A 237 -14.03 -27.41 12.65
N LEU A 238 -13.79 -27.22 11.35
CA LEU A 238 -14.64 -27.74 10.28
C LEU A 238 -14.47 -29.26 10.09
N GLY A 239 -13.24 -29.74 9.92
CA GLY A 239 -12.97 -31.14 9.59
C GLY A 239 -13.73 -31.59 8.33
N ASN A 240 -14.35 -32.77 8.36
CA ASN A 240 -15.16 -33.29 7.25
C ASN A 240 -16.59 -32.69 7.21
N ASP A 241 -17.23 -32.40 8.34
CA ASP A 241 -18.63 -31.91 8.38
C ASP A 241 -18.74 -30.39 8.28
N ILE A 242 -18.45 -29.86 7.09
CA ILE A 242 -18.34 -28.40 6.84
C ILE A 242 -19.68 -27.69 7.09
N LEU A 243 -20.79 -28.21 6.56
CA LEU A 243 -22.07 -27.49 6.51
C LEU A 243 -22.71 -27.32 7.89
N ASP A 244 -22.68 -28.38 8.70
CA ASP A 244 -23.33 -28.41 10.00
C ASP A 244 -22.53 -27.62 11.03
N LYS A 245 -21.20 -27.75 10.98
CA LYS A 245 -20.30 -27.01 11.88
C LYS A 245 -20.19 -25.54 11.50
N ALA A 246 -20.23 -25.17 10.21
CA ALA A 246 -20.22 -23.76 9.81
C ALA A 246 -21.45 -22.98 10.31
N LYS A 247 -22.59 -23.64 10.52
CA LYS A 247 -23.84 -23.01 10.98
C LYS A 247 -23.96 -22.91 12.49
N HIS A 248 -23.50 -23.93 13.22
CA HIS A 248 -23.77 -24.06 14.66
C HIS A 248 -22.55 -23.81 15.54
N ASN A 249 -21.35 -23.72 14.99
CA ASN A 249 -20.15 -23.63 15.81
C ASN A 249 -19.89 -22.18 16.28
N GLU A 250 -20.16 -21.92 17.56
CA GLU A 250 -19.84 -20.66 18.22
C GLU A 250 -18.32 -20.40 18.24
N GLN A 251 -17.50 -21.46 18.27
CA GLN A 251 -16.04 -21.34 18.30
C GLN A 251 -15.49 -20.73 17.01
N LEU A 252 -16.14 -21.00 15.87
CA LEU A 252 -15.77 -20.40 14.59
C LEU A 252 -16.02 -18.88 14.57
N GLN A 253 -17.04 -18.41 15.28
CA GLN A 253 -17.36 -16.97 15.42
C GLN A 253 -16.37 -16.23 16.32
N ASN A 254 -15.67 -16.93 17.22
CA ASN A 254 -14.61 -16.36 18.03
C ASN A 254 -13.30 -16.19 17.24
N ILE A 255 -13.06 -17.08 16.28
CA ILE A 255 -11.85 -17.09 15.45
C ILE A 255 -11.97 -16.09 14.29
N LEU A 256 -13.11 -16.13 13.58
CA LEU A 256 -13.33 -15.36 12.36
C LEU A 256 -14.36 -14.24 12.56
N LEU A 257 -14.29 -13.22 11.69
CA LEU A 257 -15.35 -12.20 11.65
C LEU A 257 -16.69 -12.83 11.24
N PRO A 258 -17.83 -12.34 11.76
CA PRO A 258 -19.15 -12.84 11.37
C PRO A 258 -19.41 -12.79 9.85
N SER A 259 -18.87 -11.77 9.17
CA SER A 259 -18.97 -11.64 7.71
C SER A 259 -18.24 -12.77 6.97
N THR A 260 -17.04 -13.16 7.44
CA THR A 260 -16.29 -14.27 6.85
C THR A 260 -16.96 -15.61 7.13
N VAL A 261 -17.56 -15.80 8.31
CA VAL A 261 -18.32 -17.03 8.63
C VAL A 261 -19.52 -17.19 7.70
N ILE A 262 -20.27 -16.12 7.41
CA ILE A 262 -21.39 -16.16 6.46
C ILE A 262 -20.89 -16.57 5.07
N VAL A 263 -19.81 -15.95 4.58
CA VAL A 263 -19.25 -16.30 3.26
C VAL A 263 -18.82 -17.76 3.23
N ILE A 264 -18.14 -18.25 4.27
CA ILE A 264 -17.76 -19.66 4.41
C ILE A 264 -18.98 -20.58 4.42
N SER A 265 -20.06 -20.24 5.13
CA SER A 265 -21.28 -21.07 5.17
C SER A 265 -21.99 -21.16 3.82
N VAL A 266 -21.98 -20.07 3.05
CA VAL A 266 -22.57 -20.02 1.71
C VAL A 266 -21.71 -20.81 0.74
N THR A 267 -20.38 -20.63 0.76
CA THR A 267 -19.48 -21.40 -0.10
C THR A 267 -19.47 -22.87 0.27
N ALA A 268 -19.52 -23.21 1.57
CA ALA A 268 -19.69 -24.57 2.11
C ALA A 268 -20.95 -25.26 1.56
N SER A 269 -22.01 -24.51 1.27
CA SER A 269 -23.26 -25.06 0.72
C SER A 269 -23.16 -25.42 -0.77
N THR A 270 -22.16 -24.89 -1.48
CA THR A 270 -21.96 -25.08 -2.92
C THR A 270 -20.58 -25.65 -3.27
N THR A 271 -19.87 -26.24 -2.29
CA THR A 271 -18.51 -26.76 -2.49
C THR A 271 -18.49 -27.93 -3.45
N GLN A 272 -17.47 -27.96 -4.30
CA GLN A 272 -17.23 -29.07 -5.23
C GLN A 272 -16.26 -30.14 -4.66
N GLY A 273 -15.86 -30.02 -3.39
CA GLY A 273 -14.88 -30.93 -2.77
C GLY A 273 -15.48 -32.25 -2.29
N GLU A 274 -14.62 -33.24 -2.12
CA GLU A 274 -14.98 -34.61 -1.72
C GLU A 274 -14.66 -34.87 -0.25
N CYS A 275 -15.32 -35.85 0.39
CA CYS A 275 -15.01 -36.20 1.78
C CYS A 275 -13.59 -36.82 1.86
N LEU A 276 -12.79 -36.40 2.84
CA LEU A 276 -11.49 -37.03 3.10
C LEU A 276 -11.70 -38.36 3.81
N THR A 277 -10.79 -39.31 3.60
CA THR A 277 -10.75 -40.52 4.42
C THR A 277 -10.34 -40.18 5.86
N ASP A 278 -10.69 -41.03 6.82
CA ASP A 278 -10.37 -40.78 8.22
C ASP A 278 -8.84 -40.70 8.46
N GLU A 279 -8.06 -41.46 7.69
CA GLU A 279 -6.59 -41.39 7.71
C GLU A 279 -6.06 -40.05 7.15
N GLU A 280 -6.60 -39.58 6.03
CA GLU A 280 -6.25 -38.28 5.45
C GLU A 280 -6.63 -37.13 6.39
N LEU A 281 -7.80 -37.22 7.03
CA LEU A 281 -8.26 -36.24 8.00
C LEU A 281 -7.38 -36.23 9.25
N ALA A 282 -6.98 -37.39 9.77
CA ALA A 282 -6.09 -37.48 10.93
C ALA A 282 -4.75 -36.76 10.67
N ILE A 283 -4.18 -36.91 9.47
CA ILE A 283 -2.94 -36.22 9.05
C ILE A 283 -3.13 -34.70 9.02
N VAL A 284 -4.27 -34.22 8.50
CA VAL A 284 -4.61 -32.79 8.49
C VAL A 284 -4.77 -32.26 9.91
N MET A 285 -5.45 -33.00 10.78
CA MET A 285 -5.67 -32.62 12.18
C MET A 285 -4.36 -32.58 12.97
N GLU A 286 -3.46 -33.55 12.77
CA GLU A 286 -2.10 -33.54 13.33
C GLU A 286 -1.34 -32.26 12.90
N GLY A 287 -1.46 -31.88 11.63
CA GLY A 287 -0.85 -30.63 11.12
C GLY A 287 -1.43 -29.39 11.78
N CYS A 288 -2.74 -29.39 12.02
CA CYS A 288 -3.41 -28.29 12.70
C CYS A 288 -2.97 -28.16 14.17
N GLU A 289 -2.88 -29.28 14.89
CA GLU A 289 -2.41 -29.31 16.27
C GLU A 289 -0.96 -28.86 16.39
N MET A 290 -0.11 -29.30 15.48
CA MET A 290 1.30 -28.89 15.42
C MET A 290 1.46 -27.38 15.27
N ALA A 291 0.70 -26.76 14.36
CA ALA A 291 0.73 -25.31 14.16
C ALA A 291 0.23 -24.53 15.40
N ILE A 292 -0.79 -25.05 16.10
CA ILE A 292 -1.29 -24.44 17.34
C ILE A 292 -0.22 -24.53 18.43
N GLN A 293 0.44 -25.69 18.59
CA GLN A 293 1.53 -25.87 19.55
C GLN A 293 2.71 -24.92 19.27
N LEU A 294 3.09 -24.76 18.01
CA LEU A 294 4.12 -23.80 17.58
C LEU A 294 3.72 -22.36 17.93
N ASN A 295 2.47 -21.98 17.70
CA ASN A 295 1.98 -20.65 18.05
C ASN A 295 1.93 -20.42 19.57
N ASP A 296 1.56 -21.43 20.36
CA ASP A 296 1.60 -21.34 21.82
C ASP A 296 3.03 -21.19 22.34
N ALA A 297 3.98 -21.92 21.76
CA ALA A 297 5.41 -21.75 22.06
C ALA A 297 5.89 -20.35 21.72
N LYS A 298 5.48 -19.81 20.57
CA LYS A 298 5.78 -18.43 20.17
C LYS A 298 5.22 -17.40 21.16
N LEU A 299 3.98 -17.60 21.64
CA LEU A 299 3.38 -16.72 22.64
C LEU A 299 4.15 -16.76 23.97
N LYS A 300 4.61 -17.93 24.41
CA LYS A 300 5.48 -18.07 25.59
C LYS A 300 6.80 -17.31 25.41
N ILE A 301 7.42 -17.41 24.24
CA ILE A 301 8.63 -16.62 23.91
C ILE A 301 8.34 -15.12 24.02
N TYR A 302 7.22 -14.63 23.48
CA TYR A 302 6.86 -13.22 23.57
C TYR A 302 6.59 -12.76 25.01
N GLN A 303 5.95 -13.58 25.84
CA GLN A 303 5.76 -13.28 27.26
C GLN A 303 7.10 -13.19 28.01
N PHE A 304 8.03 -14.10 27.72
CA PHE A 304 9.37 -14.05 28.28
C PHE A 304 10.11 -12.77 27.85
N VAL A 305 10.13 -12.47 26.56
CA VAL A 305 10.77 -11.27 26.01
C VAL A 305 10.14 -9.99 26.56
N GLU A 306 8.82 -9.96 26.73
CA GLU A 306 8.09 -8.83 27.32
C GLU A 306 8.56 -8.56 28.76
N SER A 307 8.71 -9.60 29.57
CA SER A 307 9.18 -9.46 30.97
C SER A 307 10.60 -8.88 31.08
N ARG A 308 11.46 -9.12 30.08
CA ARG A 308 12.84 -8.63 30.02
C ARG A 308 13.03 -7.40 29.13
N MET A 309 11.96 -6.89 28.53
CA MET A 309 12.02 -5.83 27.53
C MET A 309 12.59 -4.52 28.08
N HIS A 310 12.28 -4.18 29.34
CA HIS A 310 12.80 -2.96 29.97
C HIS A 310 14.33 -2.98 30.10
N CYS A 311 14.92 -4.17 30.19
CA CYS A 311 16.36 -4.35 30.31
C CYS A 311 17.08 -4.27 28.95
N ILE A 312 16.42 -4.70 27.88
CA ILE A 312 16.99 -4.77 26.52
C ILE A 312 16.76 -3.48 25.76
N ALA A 313 15.51 -3.03 25.74
CA ALA A 313 15.06 -1.89 24.96
C ALA A 313 14.29 -0.89 25.86
N PRO A 314 14.97 -0.26 26.82
CA PRO A 314 14.34 0.68 27.74
C PRO A 314 13.72 1.86 26.99
N ASN A 315 14.37 2.40 25.96
CA ASN A 315 13.83 3.56 25.24
C ASN A 315 12.64 3.18 24.35
N LEU A 316 12.69 2.04 23.66
CA LEU A 316 11.60 1.55 22.81
C LEU A 316 10.36 1.18 23.63
N SER A 317 10.55 0.50 24.76
CA SER A 317 9.46 0.07 25.64
C SER A 317 8.70 1.23 26.27
N VAL A 318 9.38 2.32 26.63
CA VAL A 318 8.76 3.54 27.14
C VAL A 318 7.83 4.20 26.11
N ILE A 319 8.16 4.15 24.81
CA ILE A 319 7.37 4.78 23.76
C ILE A 319 6.14 3.94 23.38
N LEU A 320 6.33 2.63 23.18
CA LEU A 320 5.32 1.74 22.59
C LEU A 320 4.59 0.86 23.61
N GLY A 321 5.17 0.64 24.78
CA GLY A 321 4.83 -0.43 25.70
C GLY A 321 5.63 -1.72 25.44
N PRO A 322 5.86 -2.55 26.46
CA PRO A 322 6.70 -3.74 26.37
C PRO A 322 6.11 -4.81 25.44
N GLU A 323 4.79 -5.03 25.47
CA GLU A 323 4.08 -5.99 24.62
C GLU A 323 4.30 -5.71 23.12
N ILE A 324 4.11 -4.46 22.70
CA ILE A 324 4.22 -4.05 21.29
C ILE A 324 5.68 -3.99 20.86
N ALA A 325 6.58 -3.59 21.76
CA ALA A 325 8.02 -3.64 21.53
C ALA A 325 8.51 -5.08 21.31
N ALA A 326 8.03 -6.05 22.09
CA ALA A 326 8.34 -7.48 21.92
C ALA A 326 7.90 -7.99 20.55
N LYS A 327 6.67 -7.70 20.13
CA LYS A 327 6.14 -8.09 18.81
C LYS A 327 6.92 -7.46 17.65
N LEU A 328 7.31 -6.18 17.78
CA LEU A 328 8.13 -5.49 16.77
C LEU A 328 9.55 -6.05 16.70
N MET A 329 10.16 -6.36 17.84
CA MET A 329 11.49 -6.95 17.90
C MET A 329 11.50 -8.38 17.35
N GLY A 330 10.51 -9.19 17.72
CA GLY A 330 10.36 -10.56 17.22
C GLY A 330 10.18 -10.60 15.70
N THR A 331 9.31 -9.74 15.15
CA THR A 331 9.11 -9.67 13.68
C THR A 331 10.29 -9.06 12.92
N ALA A 332 11.10 -8.23 13.56
CA ALA A 332 12.32 -7.70 12.96
C ALA A 332 13.51 -8.67 13.03
N GLY A 333 13.44 -9.72 13.87
CA GLY A 333 14.56 -10.63 14.13
C GLY A 333 15.60 -10.06 15.09
N GLY A 334 15.15 -9.31 16.11
CA GLY A 334 16.01 -8.71 17.15
C GLY A 334 16.23 -7.21 17.00
N ILE A 335 16.82 -6.60 18.04
CA ILE A 335 16.97 -5.14 18.12
C ILE A 335 17.99 -4.56 17.12
N THR A 336 19.03 -5.34 16.81
CA THR A 336 20.07 -4.96 15.84
C THR A 336 19.54 -4.94 14.41
N GLN A 337 18.61 -5.83 14.08
CA GLN A 337 17.94 -5.81 12.78
C GLN A 337 16.91 -4.70 12.75
N LEU A 338 16.14 -4.52 13.83
CA LEU A 338 15.17 -3.43 13.95
C LEU A 338 15.80 -2.04 13.75
N SER A 339 17.02 -1.82 14.24
CA SER A 339 17.73 -0.53 14.10
C SER A 339 18.13 -0.21 12.65
N LYS A 340 18.38 -1.24 11.83
CA LYS A 340 18.67 -1.13 10.39
C LYS A 340 17.41 -0.84 9.55
N ILE A 341 16.24 -1.26 10.01
CA ILE A 341 14.97 -1.07 9.29
C ILE A 341 14.61 0.44 9.26
N PRO A 342 14.27 1.01 8.08
CA PRO A 342 13.85 2.41 8.00
C PRO A 342 12.44 2.61 8.58
N ALA A 343 12.15 3.84 9.02
CA ALA A 343 10.87 4.21 9.67
C ALA A 343 9.62 3.86 8.87
N CYS A 344 9.69 3.93 7.53
CA CYS A 344 8.58 3.57 6.65
C CYS A 344 8.25 2.08 6.69
N ASN A 345 9.25 1.22 6.89
CA ASN A 345 9.06 -0.23 6.96
C ASN A 345 8.63 -0.62 8.38
N VAL A 346 9.21 0.00 9.41
CA VAL A 346 8.80 -0.18 10.81
C VAL A 346 7.31 0.14 11.03
N LEU A 347 6.77 1.14 10.32
CA LEU A 347 5.34 1.47 10.34
C LEU A 347 4.43 0.29 9.94
N ILE A 348 4.89 -0.53 9.01
CA ILE A 348 4.12 -1.59 8.34
C ILE A 348 4.43 -2.96 8.97
N LEU A 349 5.41 -3.06 9.87
CA LEU A 349 5.68 -4.31 10.58
C LEU A 349 4.44 -4.81 11.33
N GLY A 350 4.10 -6.07 11.11
CA GLY A 350 2.87 -6.68 11.61
C GLY A 350 1.61 -6.34 10.82
N SER A 351 1.72 -5.70 9.65
CA SER A 351 0.54 -5.48 8.81
C SER A 351 0.04 -6.81 8.24
N GLN A 352 -1.19 -7.16 8.59
CA GLN A 352 -1.86 -8.32 8.02
C GLN A 352 -2.44 -7.96 6.66
N LYS A 353 -2.22 -8.83 5.66
CA LYS A 353 -2.95 -8.75 4.39
C LYS A 353 -4.35 -9.30 4.65
N ARG A 354 -5.34 -8.41 4.70
CA ARG A 354 -6.75 -8.80 4.73
C ARG A 354 -7.34 -8.54 3.37
N THR A 355 -7.97 -9.55 2.77
CA THR A 355 -8.82 -9.36 1.60
C THR A 355 -10.20 -8.93 2.03
N LEU A 356 -10.77 -7.97 1.29
CA LEU A 356 -12.20 -7.69 1.40
C LEU A 356 -12.94 -8.81 0.68
N SER A 357 -13.42 -9.79 1.45
CA SER A 357 -14.40 -10.75 0.96
C SER A 357 -15.80 -10.15 1.09
N GLY A 358 -16.56 -10.12 -0.01
CA GLY A 358 -17.97 -9.69 -0.06
C GLY A 358 -18.21 -8.22 -0.38
N PHE A 359 -19.44 -7.74 -0.10
CA PHE A 359 -19.92 -6.37 -0.40
C PHE A 359 -19.51 -5.31 0.66
N SER A 360 -18.61 -5.65 1.58
CA SER A 360 -18.25 -4.78 2.70
C SER A 360 -17.48 -3.55 2.21
N SER A 361 -18.04 -2.36 2.48
CA SER A 361 -17.41 -1.06 2.24
C SER A 361 -16.37 -0.68 3.31
N THR A 362 -16.13 -1.56 4.29
CA THR A 362 -15.10 -1.37 5.31
C THR A 362 -13.75 -1.24 4.61
N THR A 363 -13.20 -0.05 4.59
CA THR A 363 -11.91 0.22 3.96
C THR A 363 -10.83 -0.56 4.71
N ILE A 364 -10.14 -1.50 4.04
CA ILE A 364 -8.86 -2.01 4.57
C ILE A 364 -8.01 -0.78 4.83
N LEU A 365 -7.62 -0.57 6.08
CA LEU A 365 -6.74 0.52 6.44
C LEU A 365 -5.34 0.19 5.89
N PRO A 366 -4.85 0.89 4.85
CA PRO A 366 -3.55 0.57 4.30
C PRO A 366 -2.46 1.04 5.26
N HIS A 367 -1.35 0.30 5.33
CA HIS A 367 -0.16 0.63 6.14
C HIS A 367 -0.43 0.68 7.65
N THR A 368 -1.25 -0.24 8.17
CA THR A 368 -1.46 -0.43 9.60
C THR A 368 -0.71 -1.66 10.10
N GLY A 369 0.41 -1.45 10.80
CA GLY A 369 1.13 -2.49 11.54
C GLY A 369 0.90 -2.40 13.05
N TYR A 370 1.75 -3.05 13.85
CA TYR A 370 1.65 -3.05 15.32
C TYR A 370 1.62 -1.64 15.93
N ILE A 371 2.39 -0.71 15.35
CA ILE A 371 2.45 0.69 15.81
C ILE A 371 1.10 1.39 15.71
N TYR A 372 0.27 1.04 14.73
CA TYR A 372 -1.05 1.62 14.58
C TYR A 372 -1.96 1.24 15.76
N TYR A 373 -1.84 0.01 16.26
CA TYR A 373 -2.66 -0.53 17.36
C TYR A 373 -2.14 -0.17 18.75
N THR A 374 -1.08 0.65 18.83
CA THR A 374 -0.60 1.15 20.13
C THR A 374 -1.66 2.00 20.81
N PRO A 375 -1.78 1.94 22.16
CA PRO A 375 -2.72 2.78 22.90
C PRO A 375 -2.45 4.28 22.66
N LEU A 376 -1.17 4.63 22.48
CA LEU A 376 -0.72 5.98 22.16
C LEU A 376 -1.36 6.51 20.85
N VAL A 377 -1.41 5.71 19.79
CA VAL A 377 -2.05 6.11 18.51
C VAL A 377 -3.57 5.95 18.56
N GLN A 378 -4.08 4.90 19.20
CA GLN A 378 -5.53 4.62 19.26
C GLN A 378 -6.32 5.66 20.04
N SER A 379 -5.68 6.34 21.00
CA SER A 379 -6.27 7.47 21.75
C SER A 379 -6.68 8.66 20.85
N LEU A 380 -6.13 8.76 19.64
CA LEU A 380 -6.39 9.87 18.72
C LEU A 380 -7.62 9.64 17.83
N PRO A 381 -8.25 10.72 17.32
CA PRO A 381 -9.26 10.63 16.27
C PRO A 381 -8.73 9.93 15.01
N VAL A 382 -9.59 9.16 14.33
CA VAL A 382 -9.23 8.31 13.17
C VAL A 382 -8.48 9.04 12.06
N ASP A 383 -8.81 10.31 11.81
CA ASP A 383 -8.17 11.15 10.80
C ASP A 383 -6.68 11.41 11.09
N LEU A 384 -6.33 11.50 12.38
CA LEU A 384 -4.97 11.78 12.84
C LEU A 384 -4.15 10.52 13.06
N ARG A 385 -4.78 9.35 13.28
CA ARG A 385 -4.10 8.08 13.58
C ARG A 385 -3.02 7.71 12.56
N ARG A 386 -3.28 7.90 11.27
CA ARG A 386 -2.29 7.59 10.21
C ARG A 386 -1.08 8.54 10.26
N LYS A 387 -1.30 9.82 10.57
CA LYS A 387 -0.23 10.81 10.73
C LYS A 387 0.58 10.51 11.99
N ALA A 388 -0.10 10.13 13.06
CA ALA A 388 0.48 9.73 14.34
C ALA A 388 1.33 8.48 14.23
N ALA A 389 0.83 7.40 13.62
CA ALA A 389 1.58 6.16 13.42
C ALA A 389 2.90 6.40 12.69
N ARG A 390 2.93 7.28 11.67
CA ARG A 390 4.17 7.67 10.96
C ARG A 390 5.17 8.40 11.87
N LEU A 391 4.68 9.31 12.71
CA LEU A 391 5.53 10.03 13.65
C LEU A 391 6.10 9.09 14.71
N VAL A 392 5.25 8.23 15.28
CA VAL A 392 5.63 7.23 16.29
C VAL A 392 6.66 6.28 15.67
N ALA A 393 6.40 5.71 14.50
CA ALA A 393 7.36 4.84 13.80
C ALA A 393 8.73 5.49 13.62
N ALA A 394 8.78 6.77 13.23
CA ALA A 394 10.04 7.50 13.12
C ALA A 394 10.76 7.63 14.47
N LYS A 395 10.04 7.94 15.56
CA LYS A 395 10.64 8.04 16.90
C LYS A 395 11.05 6.68 17.47
N CYS A 396 10.29 5.63 17.19
CA CYS A 396 10.63 4.26 17.55
C CYS A 396 11.89 3.79 16.82
N THR A 397 12.08 4.12 15.53
CA THR A 397 13.34 3.78 14.85
C THR A 397 14.56 4.48 15.44
N LEU A 398 14.40 5.72 15.94
CA LEU A 398 15.48 6.40 16.65
C LEU A 398 15.77 5.73 17.98
N ALA A 399 14.72 5.41 18.75
CA ALA A 399 14.85 4.70 20.03
C ALA A 399 15.51 3.32 19.84
N ALA A 400 15.07 2.53 18.86
CA ALA A 400 15.65 1.23 18.55
C ALA A 400 17.15 1.31 18.17
N ARG A 401 17.58 2.37 17.48
CA ARG A 401 19.00 2.62 17.18
C ARG A 401 19.81 2.96 18.43
N ILE A 402 19.25 3.76 19.33
CA ILE A 402 19.88 4.13 20.59
C ILE A 402 20.01 2.90 21.50
N ASP A 403 18.94 2.10 21.58
CA ASP A 403 18.91 0.85 22.35
C ASP A 403 19.88 -0.18 21.77
N SER A 404 20.01 -0.30 20.44
CA SER A 404 20.96 -1.24 19.83
C SER A 404 22.44 -0.94 20.16
N VAL A 405 22.76 0.32 20.47
CA VAL A 405 24.11 0.75 20.88
C VAL A 405 24.24 0.79 22.41
N HIS A 406 23.15 0.55 23.16
CA HIS A 406 23.09 0.58 24.63
C HIS A 406 23.67 1.86 25.27
N SER A 407 23.67 2.97 24.54
CA SER A 407 24.30 4.23 25.02
C SER A 407 23.57 4.89 26.20
N HIS A 408 22.26 4.62 26.35
CA HIS A 408 21.40 5.22 27.38
C HIS A 408 20.43 4.17 27.94
N SER A 409 20.91 3.38 28.90
CA SER A 409 20.15 2.31 29.57
C SER A 409 19.01 2.81 30.48
N ASP A 410 19.06 4.06 30.90
CA ASP A 410 18.09 4.62 31.87
C ASP A 410 16.70 4.91 31.28
N GLY A 411 16.50 4.74 29.97
CA GLY A 411 15.23 5.07 29.30
C GLY A 411 14.93 6.57 29.18
N SER A 412 15.84 7.44 29.64
CA SER A 412 15.65 8.90 29.67
C SER A 412 15.46 9.51 28.28
N VAL A 413 16.08 8.95 27.25
CA VAL A 413 15.90 9.41 25.86
C VAL A 413 14.54 8.97 25.33
N GLY A 414 14.09 7.75 25.65
CA GLY A 414 12.75 7.26 25.35
C GLY A 414 11.66 8.15 25.92
N LEU A 415 11.82 8.63 27.16
CA LEU A 415 10.90 9.58 27.79
C LEU A 415 10.82 10.90 27.02
N LYS A 416 11.97 11.51 26.69
CA LYS A 416 12.02 12.74 25.88
C LYS A 416 11.34 12.56 24.52
N LEU A 417 11.59 11.45 23.83
CA LEU A 417 10.98 11.15 22.54
C LEU A 417 9.46 10.93 22.68
N ALA A 418 9.00 10.29 23.76
CA ALA A 418 7.59 10.10 24.05
C ALA A 418 6.89 11.44 24.35
N GLU A 419 7.53 12.34 25.10
CA GLU A 419 7.04 13.70 25.35
C GLU A 419 6.94 14.52 24.06
N GLU A 420 7.93 14.46 23.17
CA GLU A 420 7.86 15.10 21.86
C GLU A 420 6.68 14.59 21.02
N VAL A 421 6.37 13.29 21.10
CA VAL A 421 5.22 12.69 20.42
C VAL A 421 3.92 13.22 21.02
N ARG A 422 3.79 13.20 22.35
CA ARG A 422 2.60 13.71 23.06
C ARG A 422 2.35 15.19 22.77
N SER A 423 3.39 16.03 22.86
CA SER A 423 3.28 17.46 22.53
C SER A 423 2.82 17.70 21.08
N LYS A 424 3.28 16.90 20.12
CA LYS A 424 2.81 16.98 18.73
C LYS A 424 1.36 16.53 18.58
N PHE A 425 0.93 15.55 19.36
CA PHE A 425 -0.44 15.06 19.34
C PHE A 425 -1.42 16.10 19.89
N GLU A 426 -1.08 16.74 21.01
CA GLU A 426 -1.85 17.85 21.58
C GLU A 426 -1.97 18.98 20.56
N LYS A 427 -0.84 19.40 19.97
CA LYS A 427 -0.83 20.45 18.94
C LYS A 427 -1.68 20.11 17.69
N TRP A 428 -1.87 18.84 17.35
CA TRP A 428 -2.74 18.46 16.23
C TRP A 428 -4.22 18.45 16.57
N GLN A 429 -4.54 18.30 17.85
CA GLN A 429 -5.92 18.37 18.36
C GLN A 429 -6.37 19.82 18.57
N GLU A 430 -5.42 20.76 18.73
CA GLU A 430 -5.73 22.18 18.78
C GLU A 430 -6.50 22.62 17.51
N PRO A 431 -7.68 23.24 17.66
CA PRO A 431 -8.43 23.72 16.51
C PRO A 431 -7.65 24.85 15.83
N PRO A 432 -7.69 24.95 14.48
CA PRO A 432 -7.02 26.02 13.77
C PRO A 432 -7.57 27.38 14.25
N PRO A 433 -6.72 28.40 14.42
CA PRO A 433 -7.17 29.71 14.85
C PRO A 433 -8.21 30.25 13.88
N LYS A 434 -9.28 30.84 14.42
CA LYS A 434 -10.38 31.38 13.62
C LYS A 434 -9.84 32.40 12.63
N LYS A 435 -10.00 32.12 11.33
CA LYS A 435 -9.64 33.08 10.28
C LYS A 435 -10.54 34.31 10.44
N LEU A 436 -9.94 35.46 10.69
CA LEU A 436 -10.65 36.74 10.68
C LEU A 436 -11.26 36.96 9.29
N ILE A 437 -12.51 37.42 9.27
CA ILE A 437 -13.20 37.77 8.02
C ILE A 437 -12.41 38.92 7.40
N LYS A 438 -11.78 38.66 6.25
CA LYS A 438 -11.11 39.72 5.52
C LYS A 438 -12.19 40.61 4.92
N PRO A 439 -12.19 41.93 5.22
CA PRO A 439 -13.13 42.83 4.58
C PRO A 439 -12.93 42.74 3.07
N LEU A 440 -14.03 42.86 2.32
CA LEU A 440 -13.96 43.01 0.88
C LEU A 440 -13.05 44.20 0.56
N SER A 441 -12.32 44.11 -0.55
CA SER A 441 -11.64 45.28 -1.08
C SER A 441 -12.68 46.37 -1.30
N LYS A 442 -12.34 47.61 -0.92
CA LYS A 442 -13.21 48.77 -1.14
C LYS A 442 -13.66 48.77 -2.61
N PRO A 443 -14.97 48.95 -2.90
CA PRO A 443 -15.48 49.11 -4.27
C PRO A 443 -14.94 50.44 -4.83
N LEU A 444 -13.73 50.40 -5.34
CA LEU A 444 -13.09 51.51 -6.04
C LEU A 444 -13.13 51.17 -7.52
N ASP A 445 -13.80 51.99 -8.32
CA ASP A 445 -13.81 51.90 -9.77
C ASP A 445 -12.45 52.34 -10.31
N GLN A 446 -11.47 51.45 -10.19
CA GLN A 446 -10.15 51.67 -10.76
C GLN A 446 -10.26 51.67 -12.28
N ALA A 447 -9.65 52.68 -12.92
CA ALA A 447 -9.59 52.75 -14.37
C ALA A 447 -9.03 51.44 -14.97
N SER A 448 -9.75 50.88 -15.95
CA SER A 448 -9.35 49.61 -16.55
C SER A 448 -7.97 49.71 -17.21
N LYS A 449 -7.14 48.68 -17.05
CA LYS A 449 -5.82 48.64 -17.69
C LYS A 449 -5.99 48.46 -19.20
N LYS A 450 -5.66 49.52 -19.96
CA LYS A 450 -5.79 49.56 -21.44
C LYS A 450 -4.73 48.73 -22.19
N ARG A 451 -3.60 48.40 -21.54
CA ARG A 451 -2.53 47.59 -22.13
C ARG A 451 -2.75 46.10 -21.84
N GLY A 452 -2.87 45.29 -22.89
CA GLY A 452 -3.03 43.83 -22.77
C GLY A 452 -2.02 43.10 -23.64
N GLY A 453 -1.08 42.37 -23.03
CA GLY A 453 -0.17 41.48 -23.75
C GLY A 453 -0.89 40.25 -24.33
N ARG A 454 -0.19 39.44 -25.13
CA ARG A 454 -0.72 38.22 -25.79
C ARG A 454 -1.48 37.29 -24.83
N ARG A 455 -0.99 37.11 -23.61
CA ARG A 455 -1.62 36.26 -22.57
C ARG A 455 -2.98 36.82 -22.12
N ILE A 456 -3.06 38.13 -21.87
CA ILE A 456 -4.31 38.79 -21.47
C ILE A 456 -5.31 38.77 -22.63
N ARG A 457 -4.85 38.96 -23.87
CA ARG A 457 -5.71 38.85 -25.07
C ARG A 457 -6.31 37.44 -25.19
N LYS A 458 -5.49 36.38 -25.08
CA LYS A 458 -5.97 34.98 -25.06
C LYS A 458 -6.96 34.71 -23.92
N MET A 459 -6.72 35.27 -22.72
CA MET A 459 -7.64 35.12 -21.59
C MET A 459 -8.97 35.84 -21.82
N LYS A 460 -8.95 37.05 -22.39
CA LYS A 460 -10.15 37.80 -22.79
C LYS A 460 -10.91 37.09 -23.91
N GLU A 461 -10.22 36.49 -24.88
CA GLU A 461 -10.83 35.64 -25.92
C GLU A 461 -11.52 34.42 -25.30
N ARG A 462 -10.90 33.78 -24.29
CA ARG A 462 -11.49 32.61 -23.59
C ARG A 462 -12.75 32.94 -22.79
N LEU A 463 -12.78 34.11 -22.14
CA LEU A 463 -13.90 34.54 -21.29
C LEU A 463 -14.93 35.40 -22.06
N GLY A 464 -14.58 35.86 -23.25
CA GLY A 464 -15.43 36.72 -24.06
C GLY A 464 -16.59 35.96 -24.68
N LEU A 465 -17.68 36.67 -24.95
CA LEU A 465 -18.79 36.14 -25.73
C LEU A 465 -18.31 35.75 -27.13
N THR A 466 -18.55 34.50 -27.50
CA THR A 466 -18.27 33.97 -28.85
C THR A 466 -19.13 34.69 -29.88
N GLU A 467 -18.69 34.72 -31.14
CA GLU A 467 -19.45 35.35 -32.22
C GLU A 467 -20.82 34.70 -32.43
N LEU A 468 -20.90 33.38 -32.27
CA LEU A 468 -22.17 32.65 -32.28
C LEU A 468 -23.10 33.15 -31.18
N ARG A 469 -22.61 33.32 -29.94
CA ARG A 469 -23.41 33.86 -28.84
C ARG A 469 -23.79 35.33 -29.07
N ARG A 470 -22.94 36.14 -29.71
CA ARG A 470 -23.27 37.52 -30.09
C ARG A 470 -24.37 37.58 -31.15
N LYS A 471 -24.37 36.67 -32.13
CA LYS A 471 -25.46 36.55 -33.12
C LYS A 471 -26.74 36.04 -32.49
N ALA A 472 -26.64 35.13 -31.52
CA ALA A 472 -27.79 34.65 -30.76
C ALA A 472 -28.43 35.75 -29.90
N ASN A 473 -27.63 36.68 -29.38
CA ASN A 473 -28.13 37.83 -28.63
C ASN A 473 -28.71 38.95 -29.53
N ARG A 474 -28.69 38.80 -30.87
CA ARG A 474 -29.30 39.75 -31.80
C ARG A 474 -30.64 39.21 -32.27
N MET A 475 -31.67 40.03 -32.14
CA MET A 475 -33.05 39.70 -32.52
C MET A 475 -33.45 40.54 -33.73
N ASN A 476 -34.22 39.97 -34.66
CA ASN A 476 -34.82 40.74 -35.74
C ASN A 476 -36.09 41.44 -35.26
N PHE A 477 -36.14 42.76 -35.38
CA PHE A 477 -37.34 43.51 -35.00
C PHE A 477 -38.51 43.19 -35.94
N GLY A 478 -39.69 42.93 -35.37
CA GLY A 478 -40.92 42.66 -36.12
C GLY A 478 -41.06 41.25 -36.71
N GLN A 479 -40.13 40.33 -36.42
CA GLN A 479 -40.22 38.92 -36.82
C GLN A 479 -40.42 38.04 -35.59
N ILE A 480 -41.40 37.11 -35.64
CA ILE A 480 -41.58 36.10 -34.59
C ILE A 480 -40.50 35.04 -34.80
N GLU A 481 -39.64 34.87 -33.81
CA GLU A 481 -38.61 33.83 -33.82
C GLU A 481 -39.14 32.55 -33.19
N GLU A 482 -38.75 31.40 -33.74
CA GLU A 482 -39.08 30.09 -33.17
C GLU A 482 -38.05 29.71 -32.10
N ASP A 483 -38.52 29.50 -30.87
CA ASP A 483 -37.70 28.98 -29.79
C ASP A 483 -37.30 27.53 -30.03
N ILE A 484 -36.03 27.22 -29.78
CA ILE A 484 -35.60 25.82 -29.73
C ILE A 484 -35.88 25.31 -28.33
N LEU A 485 -36.74 24.29 -28.25
CA LEU A 485 -37.06 23.62 -27.01
C LEU A 485 -35.98 22.57 -26.72
N GLN A 486 -35.27 22.76 -25.61
CA GLN A 486 -34.42 21.71 -25.03
C GLN A 486 -34.97 21.33 -23.66
N GLU A 487 -35.35 20.06 -23.53
CA GLU A 487 -36.05 19.49 -22.37
C GLU A 487 -37.36 20.24 -22.02
N HIS A 488 -37.28 21.37 -21.31
CA HIS A 488 -38.42 22.19 -20.89
C HIS A 488 -38.20 23.72 -20.95
N MET A 489 -37.02 24.17 -21.37
CA MET A 489 -36.73 25.60 -21.52
C MET A 489 -36.56 25.92 -23.01
N GLY A 490 -37.38 26.86 -23.50
CA GLY A 490 -37.18 27.46 -24.81
C GLY A 490 -36.03 28.46 -24.74
N PHE A 491 -35.11 28.38 -25.70
CA PHE A 491 -34.16 29.46 -25.93
C PHE A 491 -34.19 29.88 -27.40
N SER A 492 -34.28 31.19 -27.63
CA SER A 492 -34.12 31.75 -28.97
C SER A 492 -32.63 31.75 -29.36
N LEU A 493 -32.37 31.42 -30.62
CA LEU A 493 -31.06 31.53 -31.25
C LEU A 493 -30.90 32.85 -32.02
N GLY A 494 -31.87 33.77 -31.95
CA GLY A 494 -31.79 35.06 -32.64
C GLY A 494 -31.43 34.92 -34.11
N GLN A 495 -30.56 35.83 -34.54
CA GLN A 495 -29.94 35.81 -35.87
C GLN A 495 -28.89 34.68 -36.08
N ALA A 496 -28.62 33.82 -35.08
CA ALA A 496 -27.73 32.66 -35.30
C ALA A 496 -28.43 31.53 -36.09
N LYS A 497 -29.77 31.59 -36.22
CA LYS A 497 -30.57 30.63 -36.98
C LYS A 497 -30.56 30.85 -38.50
N THR A 498 -29.97 31.95 -39.00
CA THR A 498 -29.99 32.35 -40.42
C THR A 498 -29.13 31.45 -41.33
N GLY A 499 -29.48 30.16 -41.42
CA GLY A 499 -29.29 29.32 -42.60
C GLY A 499 -30.59 29.32 -43.40
N GLY A 500 -30.54 29.07 -44.72
CA GLY A 500 -31.72 29.10 -45.60
C GLY A 500 -32.87 28.17 -45.16
N PRO A 501 -33.96 28.11 -45.94
CA PRO A 501 -35.27 27.52 -45.58
C PRO A 501 -35.31 25.99 -45.34
N GLY A 502 -34.20 25.37 -44.96
CA GLY A 502 -34.05 23.92 -44.72
C GLY A 502 -33.53 23.55 -43.34
N GLY A 503 -33.67 24.40 -42.31
CA GLY A 503 -33.40 24.06 -40.90
C GLY A 503 -31.94 23.75 -40.52
N ARG A 504 -31.01 23.75 -41.50
CA ARG A 504 -29.58 23.52 -41.27
C ARG A 504 -28.89 24.84 -40.94
N ILE A 505 -28.49 24.99 -39.69
CA ILE A 505 -27.68 26.12 -39.23
C ILE A 505 -26.37 26.12 -40.03
N ARG A 506 -26.10 27.20 -40.79
CA ARG A 506 -24.76 27.45 -41.34
C ARG A 506 -23.87 27.86 -40.16
N THR A 507 -23.34 26.87 -39.44
CA THR A 507 -22.60 27.10 -38.21
C THR A 507 -21.31 27.86 -38.53
N PRO A 508 -21.04 29.01 -37.88
CA PRO A 508 -19.66 29.49 -37.84
C PRO A 508 -18.81 28.42 -37.14
N GLN A 509 -17.58 28.20 -37.63
CA GLN A 509 -16.66 27.19 -37.09
C GLN A 509 -16.58 27.29 -35.55
N VAL A 510 -16.81 26.17 -34.86
CA VAL A 510 -16.77 26.13 -33.38
C VAL A 510 -15.41 26.62 -32.91
N ASP A 511 -15.40 27.75 -32.19
CA ASP A 511 -14.14 28.36 -31.74
C ASP A 511 -13.47 27.50 -30.67
N GLN A 512 -12.43 26.77 -31.07
CA GLN A 512 -11.63 25.88 -30.22
C GLN A 512 -11.02 26.62 -29.01
N LYS A 513 -10.94 27.95 -29.05
CA LYS A 513 -10.41 28.79 -27.97
C LYS A 513 -11.36 28.89 -26.77
N SER A 514 -12.67 28.78 -27.01
CA SER A 514 -13.72 28.82 -25.98
C SER A 514 -14.02 27.45 -25.35
N ARG A 515 -13.43 26.37 -25.89
CA ARG A 515 -13.61 25.01 -25.38
C ARG A 515 -13.17 24.92 -23.92
N ALA A 516 -14.03 24.35 -23.07
CA ALA A 516 -13.72 24.08 -21.68
C ALA A 516 -12.45 23.21 -21.59
N ARG A 517 -11.46 23.70 -20.85
CA ARG A 517 -10.21 22.97 -20.58
C ARG A 517 -10.23 22.49 -19.14
N MET A 518 -9.72 21.29 -18.91
CA MET A 518 -9.49 20.78 -17.56
C MET A 518 -8.48 21.66 -16.81
N SER A 519 -8.65 21.81 -15.49
CA SER A 519 -7.66 22.50 -14.66
C SER A 519 -6.35 21.70 -14.65
N LYS A 520 -5.22 22.38 -14.44
CA LYS A 520 -3.93 21.70 -14.31
C LYS A 520 -3.93 20.65 -13.19
N THR A 521 -4.69 20.88 -12.11
CA THR A 521 -4.84 19.93 -11.01
C THR A 521 -5.66 18.71 -11.42
N LEU A 522 -6.76 18.91 -12.13
CA LEU A 522 -7.58 17.81 -12.65
C LEU A 522 -6.82 17.01 -13.70
N GLN A 523 -6.09 17.66 -14.61
CA GLN A 523 -5.23 17.01 -15.60
C GLN A 523 -4.18 16.12 -14.92
N ARG A 524 -3.48 16.65 -13.91
CA ARG A 524 -2.50 15.86 -13.13
C ARG A 524 -3.15 14.69 -12.40
N ASN A 525 -4.34 14.87 -11.84
CA ASN A 525 -5.05 13.78 -11.15
C ASN A 525 -5.52 12.70 -12.13
N MET A 526 -6.06 13.09 -13.28
CA MET A 526 -6.48 12.18 -14.34
C MET A 526 -5.29 11.40 -14.92
N GLN A 527 -4.17 12.09 -15.16
CA GLN A 527 -2.96 11.45 -15.66
C GLN A 527 -2.38 10.44 -14.65
N LYS A 528 -2.40 10.77 -13.36
CA LYS A 528 -2.01 9.83 -12.29
C LYS A 528 -2.94 8.61 -12.22
N GLN A 529 -4.23 8.78 -12.46
CA GLN A 529 -5.16 7.66 -12.52
C GLN A 529 -4.87 6.76 -13.74
N GLN A 530 -4.62 7.35 -14.90
CA GLN A 530 -4.27 6.59 -16.12
C GLN A 530 -2.94 5.83 -15.99
N SER A 531 -1.94 6.37 -15.28
CA SER A 531 -0.69 5.65 -15.03
C SER A 531 -0.82 4.55 -13.96
N THR A 532 -1.83 4.62 -13.10
CA THR A 532 -2.05 3.63 -12.02
C THR A 532 -2.98 2.50 -12.49
N PHE A 533 -3.91 2.79 -13.41
CA PHE A 533 -4.80 1.82 -14.03
C PHE A 533 -4.21 1.34 -15.36
N GLY A 534 -3.10 0.60 -15.26
CA GLY A 534 -2.70 -0.32 -16.33
C GLY A 534 -3.83 -1.34 -16.55
N SER A 535 -4.03 -1.71 -17.80
CA SER A 535 -5.11 -2.59 -18.27
C SER A 535 -5.31 -3.83 -17.40
N VAL A 536 -6.58 -4.18 -17.17
CA VAL A 536 -7.02 -5.38 -16.46
C VAL A 536 -6.71 -6.64 -17.28
N THR A 537 -5.49 -7.16 -17.19
CA THR A 537 -5.16 -8.51 -17.66
C THR A 537 -4.30 -9.27 -16.65
N SER A 538 -4.76 -10.50 -16.36
CA SER A 538 -4.12 -11.77 -15.94
C SER A 538 -2.88 -11.85 -15.04
N VAL A 539 -2.20 -10.76 -14.67
CA VAL A 539 -0.94 -10.80 -13.90
C VAL A 539 -1.15 -10.25 -12.49
N ARG A 540 -2.19 -10.72 -11.80
CA ARG A 540 -2.43 -10.38 -10.38
C ARG A 540 -1.86 -11.42 -9.40
N ARG A 541 -1.32 -12.55 -9.90
CA ARG A 541 -0.92 -13.68 -9.04
C ARG A 541 0.50 -13.60 -8.49
N GLN A 542 1.36 -12.69 -8.96
CA GLN A 542 2.68 -12.47 -8.38
C GLN A 542 2.94 -10.97 -8.23
N LEU A 543 2.58 -10.39 -7.09
CA LEU A 543 3.07 -9.06 -6.68
C LEU A 543 4.38 -9.22 -5.92
N ALA A 544 5.47 -9.49 -6.66
CA ALA A 544 6.84 -9.25 -6.22
C ALA A 544 7.44 -8.21 -7.18
N GLY A 545 7.92 -7.10 -6.62
CA GLY A 545 8.29 -5.90 -7.36
C GLY A 545 9.52 -6.08 -8.23
N THR A 546 9.29 -6.29 -9.54
CA THR A 546 10.07 -5.84 -10.70
C THR A 546 9.27 -6.18 -11.96
N ILE A 547 8.04 -5.66 -12.07
CA ILE A 547 7.14 -6.05 -13.15
C ILE A 547 7.03 -4.88 -14.12
N SER A 548 7.80 -4.97 -15.19
CA SER A 548 7.43 -4.34 -16.44
C SER A 548 6.05 -4.88 -16.86
N THR A 549 5.10 -3.97 -17.11
CA THR A 549 3.74 -4.34 -17.49
C THR A 549 3.71 -4.60 -18.99
N VAL A 550 3.41 -5.84 -19.40
CA VAL A 550 3.27 -6.19 -20.81
C VAL A 550 1.89 -5.77 -21.32
N THR A 551 1.83 -4.89 -22.29
CA THR A 551 0.59 -4.40 -22.92
C THR A 551 0.47 -4.97 -24.33
N PHE A 552 -0.66 -5.60 -24.62
CA PHE A 552 -1.00 -6.05 -25.97
C PHE A 552 -1.56 -4.85 -26.75
N THR A 553 -0.86 -4.42 -27.80
CA THR A 553 -1.42 -3.43 -28.75
C THR A 553 -1.80 -4.12 -30.06
N PRO A 554 -2.93 -3.75 -30.69
CA PRO A 554 -3.43 -4.44 -31.89
C PRO A 554 -2.58 -4.19 -33.14
N VAL A 555 -1.55 -3.33 -33.07
CA VAL A 555 -0.76 -2.92 -34.24
C VAL A 555 0.70 -3.40 -34.16
N GLN A 556 1.23 -3.67 -32.96
CA GLN A 556 2.66 -3.99 -32.78
C GLN A 556 2.96 -5.22 -31.89
N GLY A 557 1.93 -5.91 -31.37
CA GLY A 557 2.12 -7.11 -30.55
C GLY A 557 2.42 -6.84 -29.06
N LEU A 558 3.08 -7.80 -28.40
CA LEU A 558 3.45 -7.76 -26.97
C LEU A 558 4.49 -6.67 -26.72
N GLU A 559 4.10 -5.58 -26.06
CA GLU A 559 5.01 -4.49 -25.70
C GLU A 559 5.28 -4.51 -24.18
N ILE A 560 6.54 -4.56 -23.78
CA ILE A 560 6.97 -4.53 -22.37
C ILE A 560 7.14 -3.07 -21.93
N VAL A 561 6.17 -2.50 -21.20
CA VAL A 561 6.28 -1.13 -20.69
C VAL A 561 7.01 -1.14 -19.34
N ASN A 562 8.22 -0.58 -19.32
CA ASN A 562 8.98 -0.35 -18.09
C ASN A 562 8.68 1.04 -17.52
N PRO A 563 7.95 1.17 -16.39
CA PRO A 563 7.59 2.47 -15.82
C PRO A 563 8.82 3.28 -15.35
N GLN A 564 9.94 2.63 -15.03
CA GLN A 564 11.18 3.33 -14.64
C GLN A 564 11.95 3.90 -15.84
N ALA A 565 11.82 3.29 -17.03
CA ALA A 565 12.37 3.88 -18.25
C ALA A 565 11.66 5.21 -18.55
N ALA A 566 10.34 5.28 -18.36
CA ALA A 566 9.59 6.52 -18.50
C ALA A 566 9.97 7.61 -17.47
N GLU A 567 10.52 7.27 -16.30
CA GLU A 567 11.08 8.26 -15.35
C GLU A 567 12.50 8.68 -15.74
N LYS A 568 13.34 7.75 -16.19
CA LYS A 568 14.68 8.07 -16.71
C LYS A 568 14.57 8.95 -17.96
N ASP A 569 13.66 8.63 -18.87
CA ASP A 569 13.35 9.44 -20.05
C ASP A 569 12.81 10.81 -19.65
N LYS A 570 11.98 10.94 -18.61
CA LYS A 570 11.57 12.27 -18.12
C LYS A 570 12.73 13.06 -17.52
N SER A 571 13.68 12.41 -16.84
CA SER A 571 14.86 13.08 -16.28
C SER A 571 15.89 13.47 -17.35
N ALA A 572 16.08 12.61 -18.36
CA ALA A 572 16.95 12.84 -19.51
C ALA A 572 16.31 13.81 -20.52
N GLU A 573 14.99 13.79 -20.69
CA GLU A 573 14.21 14.76 -21.45
C GLU A 573 14.13 16.11 -20.73
N ALA A 574 14.14 16.15 -19.39
CA ALA A 574 14.26 17.40 -18.65
C ALA A 574 15.65 18.02 -18.82
N ALA A 575 16.70 17.18 -18.88
CA ALA A 575 18.06 17.63 -19.16
C ALA A 575 18.30 18.03 -20.63
N SER A 576 17.58 17.40 -21.58
CA SER A 576 17.63 17.70 -23.02
C SER A 576 16.48 18.59 -23.53
N ALA A 577 15.68 19.15 -22.61
CA ALA A 577 14.52 19.96 -22.95
C ALA A 577 14.93 21.22 -23.74
N LYS A 578 14.73 21.19 -25.06
CA LYS A 578 14.81 22.39 -25.90
C LYS A 578 13.92 23.48 -25.31
N TYR A 579 14.47 24.69 -25.28
CA TYR A 579 14.04 25.94 -24.63
C TYR A 579 12.56 26.40 -24.85
N PHE A 580 11.74 25.65 -25.59
CA PHE A 580 10.40 26.04 -26.04
C PHE A 580 9.31 24.94 -25.88
N ARG A 581 9.30 24.16 -24.79
CA ARG A 581 8.14 23.30 -24.43
C ARG A 581 7.10 24.06 -23.61
N GLU A 582 5.81 23.76 -23.81
CA GLU A 582 4.68 24.43 -23.10
C GLU A 582 4.65 24.18 -21.59
N ASP A 583 5.38 23.15 -21.12
CA ASP A 583 5.45 22.70 -19.72
C ASP A 583 6.71 23.15 -18.97
N ALA A 584 7.65 23.86 -19.63
CA ALA A 584 8.87 24.36 -19.01
C ALA A 584 8.62 25.65 -18.22
N GLU A 585 9.05 25.70 -16.95
CA GLU A 585 9.08 26.94 -16.15
C GLU A 585 10.42 27.66 -16.33
N PHE A 586 10.40 28.99 -16.49
CA PHE A 586 11.61 29.80 -16.67
C PHE A 586 12.40 29.90 -15.36
N ILE A 587 13.64 29.42 -15.35
CA ILE A 587 14.60 29.64 -14.26
C ILE A 587 15.21 31.03 -14.45
N LYS A 588 15.17 31.87 -13.41
CA LYS A 588 15.82 33.18 -13.40
C LYS A 588 17.33 32.98 -13.26
N VAL A 589 18.06 33.09 -14.37
CA VAL A 589 19.53 33.07 -14.37
C VAL A 589 20.02 34.40 -13.80
N GLU A 590 20.86 34.37 -12.76
CA GLU A 590 21.53 35.56 -12.24
C GLU A 590 22.60 36.02 -13.24
N THR A 591 22.53 37.27 -13.70
CA THR A 591 23.56 37.87 -14.54
C THR A 591 24.78 38.19 -13.68
N PRO A 592 26.00 37.74 -14.04
CA PRO A 592 27.20 38.08 -13.30
C PRO A 592 27.49 39.58 -13.42
N ILE A 593 27.74 40.23 -12.29
CA ILE A 593 28.13 41.64 -12.20
C ILE A 593 29.63 41.71 -12.55
N PRO A 594 30.07 42.57 -13.49
CA PRO A 594 31.49 42.74 -13.80
C PRO A 594 32.23 43.34 -12.59
N GLY A 595 33.28 42.66 -12.13
CA GLY A 595 34.05 43.01 -10.95
C GLY A 595 34.81 44.32 -11.10
N HIS A 596 34.72 45.17 -10.07
CA HIS A 596 35.61 46.30 -9.87
C HIS A 596 37.02 45.80 -9.56
N HIS A 597 37.99 46.11 -10.43
CA HIS A 597 39.41 46.00 -10.11
C HIS A 597 39.77 47.02 -9.01
N HIS A 598 40.12 46.54 -7.82
CA HIS A 598 40.88 47.33 -6.86
C HIS A 598 42.37 47.21 -7.17
N ASN A 599 42.94 48.31 -7.67
CA ASN A 599 44.37 48.54 -7.73
C ASN A 599 44.94 48.59 -6.31
N HIS A 600 45.81 47.65 -5.97
CA HIS A 600 46.84 47.86 -4.96
C HIS A 600 48.06 48.51 -5.64
N GLN A 601 48.27 49.80 -5.40
CA GLN A 601 49.60 50.41 -5.52
C GLN A 601 49.82 51.41 -4.37
N SER A 602 50.86 51.11 -3.59
CA SER A 602 51.74 51.98 -2.81
C SER A 602 51.50 53.50 -2.85
N LYS A 603 51.21 54.11 -1.68
CA LYS A 603 52.13 54.89 -0.83
C LYS A 603 51.39 55.45 0.37
#